data_AF-A0A5C6XFQ0-F1
#
_entry.id   AF-A0A5C6XFQ0-F1
#
_cell.length_a   1.000
_cell.length_b   1.000
_cell.length_c   1.000
_cell.angle_alpha   90.00
_cell.angle_beta   90.00
_cell.angle_gamma   90.00
#
_symmetry.space_group_name_H-M   'P 1'
#
loop_
_entity.id
_entity.type
_entity.pdbx_description
1 polymer ?
#
loop_
_entity_poly.entity_id
_entity_poly.type
_entity_poly.pdbx_seq_one_letter_code
_entity_poly.pdbx_strand_id
1 'polypeptide(L)'
;MTSVPLPAPPLRALALQVLLALPGLLLLAALGCSSPSTVSCSEAQDCFENEACRAGICVAVEPDTGEPDCVENIGICGEDFCHPERRTCVACVRNDHCPGSLVCDSDSSQCVCPSGTHLCGDTCVDSSSVAHCGTRCEPCPTEFGADATCSRGQCALACAAGFFPCTGPDCQTACVECAGHADCTDPARSRCVEGRCQGCATSRDCASQPDTPVCDTDTGTCIECTVDESGACGGNSCDPATHRCTDTPIRSLTDCQRCKADIECQDYQRCIPMNFAGQSRPDGYCMDIESLRACTQPFPMNVERVSLSGHPLTRYCGIREEKITCEAFHDFGSRCDDDSDCGAPSLDDGTCTWFSGGASSRYRCTYPCTNSEDCPAGSFCTSPNNGFCLDSSGS
;
A
#
# COMPACT_ATOMS: atom_id res chain seq x y z
N MET A 1 -27.57 -20.19 16.79
CA MET A 1 -28.78 -19.33 16.81
C MET A 1 -28.26 -17.93 16.59
N THR A 2 -28.44 -17.21 15.48
CA THR A 2 -29.47 -17.17 14.44
C THR A 2 -28.83 -16.72 13.13
N SER A 3 -29.07 -17.46 12.05
CA SER A 3 -28.68 -17.18 10.67
C SER A 3 -29.73 -16.30 10.00
N VAL A 4 -29.29 -15.26 9.27
CA VAL A 4 -30.13 -14.39 8.44
C VAL A 4 -29.86 -14.73 6.96
N PRO A 5 -30.87 -15.06 6.14
CA PRO A 5 -30.66 -15.41 4.73
C PRO A 5 -30.85 -14.21 3.77
N LEU A 6 -30.13 -14.31 2.65
CA LEU A 6 -30.15 -13.45 1.45
C LEU A 6 -31.48 -13.48 0.69
N PRO A 7 -31.84 -12.42 -0.06
CA PRO A 7 -32.84 -12.48 -1.13
C PRO A 7 -32.22 -12.66 -2.53
N ALA A 8 -32.81 -13.57 -3.30
CA ALA A 8 -32.49 -13.91 -4.69
C ALA A 8 -33.14 -12.95 -5.72
N PRO A 9 -32.61 -12.86 -6.96
CA PRO A 9 -33.19 -12.05 -8.03
C PRO A 9 -34.33 -12.76 -8.79
N PRO A 10 -35.21 -12.01 -9.49
CA PRO A 10 -36.38 -12.59 -10.15
C PRO A 10 -36.06 -13.18 -11.53
N LEU A 11 -36.60 -14.38 -11.74
CA LEU A 11 -36.79 -15.04 -13.03
C LEU A 11 -37.77 -14.25 -13.92
N ARG A 12 -37.40 -14.01 -15.18
CA ARG A 12 -38.35 -13.66 -16.24
C ARG A 12 -38.35 -14.73 -17.33
N ALA A 13 -39.58 -15.11 -17.67
CA ALA A 13 -39.97 -16.21 -18.53
C ALA A 13 -39.99 -15.86 -20.02
N LEU A 14 -39.79 -16.90 -20.82
CA LEU A 14 -40.35 -17.21 -22.16
C LEU A 14 -40.71 -16.07 -23.12
N ALA A 15 -40.11 -16.12 -24.31
CA ALA A 15 -40.86 -15.95 -25.56
C ALA A 15 -40.23 -16.77 -26.69
N LEU A 16 -40.96 -17.81 -27.06
CA LEU A 16 -40.87 -18.66 -28.24
C LEU A 16 -41.32 -17.87 -29.47
N GLN A 17 -40.58 -17.88 -30.58
CA GLN A 17 -41.17 -17.66 -31.91
C GLN A 17 -40.31 -18.28 -33.02
N VAL A 18 -40.76 -19.46 -33.46
CA VAL A 18 -40.45 -20.11 -34.73
C VAL A 18 -41.40 -19.54 -35.78
N LEU A 19 -40.90 -19.07 -36.91
CA LEU A 19 -41.71 -18.83 -38.12
C LEU A 19 -40.88 -19.15 -39.37
N LEU A 20 -41.22 -20.31 -39.95
CA LEU A 20 -40.96 -20.73 -41.32
C LEU A 20 -41.86 -19.93 -42.29
N ALA A 21 -41.33 -19.45 -43.43
CA ALA A 21 -42.07 -19.38 -44.69
C ALA A 21 -41.14 -19.13 -45.90
N LEU A 22 -41.43 -19.86 -46.98
CA LEU A 22 -40.70 -20.10 -48.22
C LEU A 22 -40.64 -18.93 -49.23
N PRO A 23 -39.81 -19.06 -50.30
CA PRO A 23 -39.58 -18.02 -51.30
C PRO A 23 -40.68 -17.99 -52.37
N GLY A 24 -41.19 -16.79 -52.65
CA GLY A 24 -42.14 -16.53 -53.73
C GLY A 24 -41.43 -16.17 -55.03
N LEU A 25 -41.22 -17.18 -55.87
CA LEU A 25 -40.84 -17.05 -57.28
C LEU A 25 -42.07 -16.51 -58.07
N LEU A 26 -42.05 -15.25 -58.47
CA LEU A 26 -43.10 -14.66 -59.31
C LEU A 26 -42.58 -14.49 -60.74
N LEU A 27 -42.89 -15.48 -61.60
CA LEU A 27 -42.91 -15.30 -63.06
C LEU A 27 -44.06 -14.34 -63.40
N LEU A 28 -43.76 -13.18 -63.97
CA LEU A 28 -44.73 -12.36 -64.69
C LEU A 28 -44.38 -12.37 -66.17
N ALA A 29 -45.29 -13.00 -66.92
CA ALA A 29 -45.30 -13.09 -68.36
C ALA A 29 -45.47 -11.71 -69.01
N ALA A 30 -44.66 -11.48 -70.03
CA ALA A 30 -44.81 -10.43 -71.01
C ALA A 30 -46.14 -10.54 -71.76
N LEU A 31 -46.75 -9.39 -72.08
CA LEU A 31 -47.70 -9.22 -73.19
C LEU A 31 -47.88 -7.71 -73.51
N GLY A 32 -47.39 -7.31 -74.69
CA GLY A 32 -47.88 -6.22 -75.58
C GLY A 32 -47.77 -4.78 -75.07
N CYS A 33 -47.39 -3.77 -75.84
CA CYS A 33 -47.20 -3.58 -77.28
C CYS A 33 -46.34 -2.33 -77.46
N SER A 34 -45.43 -2.31 -78.43
CA SER A 34 -45.11 -1.13 -79.26
C SER A 34 -44.32 -1.64 -80.46
N SER A 35 -44.98 -1.66 -81.61
CA SER A 35 -44.41 -1.99 -82.90
C SER A 35 -43.18 -1.11 -83.17
N PRO A 36 -42.07 -1.63 -83.73
CA PRO A 36 -41.04 -0.76 -84.30
C PRO A 36 -41.70 0.00 -85.45
N SER A 37 -41.87 1.30 -85.28
CA SER A 37 -42.18 2.20 -86.38
C SER A 37 -41.05 2.06 -87.37
N THR A 38 -41.24 1.32 -88.47
CA THR A 38 -40.28 1.26 -89.57
C THR A 38 -40.36 2.59 -90.33
N VAL A 39 -39.88 3.65 -89.69
CA VAL A 39 -39.63 4.94 -90.34
C VAL A 39 -38.35 4.74 -91.15
N SER A 40 -38.48 4.83 -92.47
CA SER A 40 -37.30 4.86 -93.33
C SER A 40 -36.61 6.21 -93.17
N CYS A 41 -35.30 6.20 -92.98
CA CYS A 41 -34.50 7.40 -92.80
C CYS A 41 -33.41 7.46 -93.86
N SER A 42 -33.04 8.68 -94.25
CA SER A 42 -31.84 8.97 -95.04
C SER A 42 -30.70 9.45 -94.14
N GLU A 43 -31.05 10.20 -93.08
CA GLU A 43 -30.12 10.80 -92.14
C GLU A 43 -30.66 10.69 -90.70
N ALA A 44 -29.81 10.88 -89.69
CA ALA A 44 -30.20 10.68 -88.29
C ALA A 44 -31.32 11.64 -87.79
N GLN A 45 -31.52 12.77 -88.47
CA GLN A 45 -32.55 13.76 -88.15
C GLN A 45 -33.96 13.30 -88.56
N ASP A 46 -34.05 12.26 -89.40
CA ASP A 46 -35.33 11.65 -89.81
C ASP A 46 -35.89 10.70 -88.73
N CYS A 47 -35.13 10.46 -87.65
CA CYS A 47 -35.47 9.55 -86.56
C CYS A 47 -35.88 10.31 -85.28
N PHE A 48 -36.61 9.65 -84.38
CA PHE A 48 -37.00 10.25 -83.10
C PHE A 48 -35.79 10.42 -82.17
N GLU A 49 -35.93 11.26 -81.12
CA GLU A 49 -34.89 11.40 -80.09
C GLU A 49 -34.53 10.03 -79.50
N ASN A 50 -33.23 9.71 -79.49
CA ASN A 50 -32.61 8.42 -79.10
C ASN A 50 -32.66 7.28 -80.14
N GLU A 51 -32.93 7.59 -81.40
CA GLU A 51 -32.75 6.67 -82.53
C GLU A 51 -31.66 7.15 -83.48
N ALA A 52 -30.97 6.22 -84.15
CA ALA A 52 -30.01 6.53 -85.20
C ALA A 52 -30.39 5.84 -86.50
N CYS A 53 -30.20 6.55 -87.62
CA CYS A 53 -30.42 5.95 -88.93
C CYS A 53 -29.30 4.95 -89.26
N ARG A 54 -29.60 3.65 -89.25
CA ARG A 54 -28.67 2.60 -89.66
C ARG A 54 -29.28 1.75 -90.76
N ALA A 55 -28.59 1.70 -91.89
CA ALA A 55 -29.03 0.98 -93.09
C ALA A 55 -30.46 1.36 -93.55
N GLY A 56 -30.81 2.64 -93.45
CA GLY A 56 -32.08 3.19 -93.93
C GLY A 56 -33.27 2.98 -92.98
N ILE A 57 -33.03 2.53 -91.74
CA ILE A 57 -34.06 2.32 -90.73
C ILE A 57 -33.61 2.99 -89.43
N CYS A 58 -34.53 3.69 -88.77
CA CYS A 58 -34.31 4.21 -87.42
C CYS A 58 -34.24 3.04 -86.43
N VAL A 59 -33.09 2.87 -85.80
CA VAL A 59 -32.91 1.89 -84.72
C VAL A 59 -32.67 2.62 -83.41
N ALA A 60 -33.32 2.17 -82.34
CA ALA A 60 -33.04 2.65 -81.00
C ALA A 60 -31.53 2.52 -80.74
N VAL A 61 -30.91 3.64 -80.39
CA VAL A 61 -29.57 3.60 -79.82
C VAL A 61 -29.81 3.17 -78.38
N GLU A 62 -29.23 2.05 -77.95
CA GLU A 62 -29.24 1.73 -76.52
C GLU A 62 -28.71 2.97 -75.78
N PRO A 63 -29.41 3.49 -74.76
CA PRO A 63 -28.85 4.55 -73.96
C PRO A 63 -27.51 4.03 -73.50
N ASP A 64 -26.45 4.80 -73.75
CA ASP A 64 -25.11 4.45 -73.31
C ASP A 64 -25.19 4.15 -71.81
N THR A 65 -25.23 2.86 -71.46
CA THR A 65 -25.12 2.41 -70.08
C THR A 65 -23.67 2.42 -69.66
N GLY A 66 -22.80 3.12 -70.40
CA GLY A 66 -21.56 3.65 -69.88
C GLY A 66 -21.86 4.28 -68.53
N GLU A 67 -21.46 3.55 -67.50
CA GLU A 67 -21.44 3.98 -66.09
C GLU A 67 -21.02 5.46 -66.07
N PRO A 68 -21.80 6.36 -65.45
CA PRO A 68 -21.70 7.78 -65.72
C PRO A 68 -20.27 8.26 -65.49
N ASP A 69 -19.57 8.49 -66.61
CA ASP A 69 -18.23 9.03 -66.65
C ASP A 69 -18.31 10.40 -65.96
N CYS A 70 -17.82 10.48 -64.73
CA CYS A 70 -17.68 11.78 -64.10
C CYS A 70 -16.62 12.56 -64.91
N VAL A 71 -16.94 13.80 -65.27
CA VAL A 71 -16.02 14.71 -65.95
C VAL A 71 -15.64 15.79 -64.96
N GLU A 72 -14.33 16.04 -64.81
CA GLU A 72 -13.79 17.16 -64.05
C GLU A 72 -14.56 18.44 -64.44
N ASN A 73 -15.19 19.11 -63.47
CA ASN A 73 -16.08 20.30 -63.62
C ASN A 73 -17.54 20.11 -64.09
N ILE A 74 -18.05 18.90 -64.37
CA ILE A 74 -19.49 18.70 -64.70
C ILE A 74 -20.24 17.94 -63.59
N GLY A 75 -19.52 17.39 -62.61
CA GLY A 75 -19.96 17.21 -61.22
C GLY A 75 -21.30 16.52 -60.98
N ILE A 76 -21.32 15.19 -61.05
CA ILE A 76 -22.41 14.35 -60.49
C ILE A 76 -21.81 13.35 -59.48
N CYS A 77 -20.96 13.83 -58.56
CA CYS A 77 -20.42 12.98 -57.48
C CYS A 77 -20.98 13.32 -56.09
N GLY A 78 -21.89 14.29 -55.98
CA GLY A 78 -22.43 14.69 -54.67
C GLY A 78 -21.31 15.20 -53.75
N GLU A 79 -21.08 14.48 -52.65
CA GLU A 79 -20.02 14.75 -51.66
C GLU A 79 -18.66 14.11 -52.04
N ASP A 80 -18.61 13.29 -53.10
CA ASP A 80 -17.41 12.60 -53.57
C ASP A 80 -16.67 13.37 -54.69
N PHE A 81 -15.49 12.88 -55.08
CA PHE A 81 -14.62 13.49 -56.09
C PHE A 81 -14.46 12.60 -57.32
N CYS A 82 -14.31 13.21 -58.49
CA CYS A 82 -14.10 12.45 -59.72
C CYS A 82 -12.64 12.00 -59.87
N HIS A 83 -12.40 10.69 -60.05
CA HIS A 83 -11.06 10.18 -60.29
C HIS A 83 -10.60 10.49 -61.73
N PRO A 84 -9.47 11.19 -61.96
CA PRO A 84 -9.09 11.69 -63.28
C PRO A 84 -8.86 10.58 -64.32
N GLU A 85 -8.38 9.41 -63.88
CA GLU A 85 -8.10 8.28 -64.77
C GLU A 85 -9.23 7.24 -64.86
N ARG A 86 -9.98 7.04 -63.77
CA ARG A 86 -10.99 5.98 -63.68
C ARG A 86 -12.38 6.50 -64.09
N ARG A 87 -12.56 7.83 -64.08
CA ARG A 87 -13.82 8.52 -64.36
C ARG A 87 -15.00 8.02 -63.53
N THR A 88 -14.70 7.50 -62.34
CA THR A 88 -15.65 7.11 -61.32
C THR A 88 -15.59 8.08 -60.14
N CYS A 89 -16.73 8.25 -59.45
CA CYS A 89 -16.77 9.00 -58.20
C CYS A 89 -16.11 8.19 -57.09
N VAL A 90 -15.17 8.81 -56.39
CA VAL A 90 -14.35 8.21 -55.32
C VAL A 90 -14.28 9.17 -54.14
N ALA A 91 -14.05 8.62 -52.94
CA ALA A 91 -14.02 9.43 -51.72
C ALA A 91 -12.86 10.45 -51.72
N CYS A 92 -11.75 10.17 -52.42
CA CYS A 92 -10.63 11.10 -52.53
C CYS A 92 -9.75 10.83 -53.75
N VAL A 93 -9.02 11.87 -54.18
CA VAL A 93 -7.89 11.73 -55.13
C VAL A 93 -6.60 12.39 -54.62
N ARG A 94 -6.71 13.20 -53.57
CA ARG A 94 -5.61 13.93 -52.91
C ARG A 94 -5.94 14.03 -51.42
N ASN A 95 -4.92 14.30 -50.60
CA ASN A 95 -5.07 14.34 -49.14
C ASN A 95 -5.99 15.47 -48.65
N ASP A 96 -6.10 16.59 -49.38
CA ASP A 96 -6.97 17.72 -49.05
C ASP A 96 -8.47 17.42 -49.21
N HIS A 97 -8.81 16.30 -49.87
CA HIS A 97 -10.18 15.82 -50.00
C HIS A 97 -10.64 15.05 -48.76
N CYS A 98 -9.70 14.63 -47.90
CA CYS A 98 -10.01 13.85 -46.72
C CYS A 98 -10.18 14.74 -45.48
N PRO A 99 -11.19 14.47 -44.64
CA PRO A 99 -11.43 15.26 -43.44
C PRO A 99 -10.40 14.94 -42.34
N GLY A 100 -10.12 15.93 -41.50
CA GLY A 100 -9.30 15.75 -40.30
C GLY A 100 -7.85 15.33 -40.61
N SER A 101 -7.43 14.22 -40.03
CA SER A 101 -6.06 13.67 -40.15
C SER A 101 -5.94 12.52 -41.15
N LEU A 102 -7.00 12.25 -41.93
CA LEU A 102 -7.01 11.18 -42.93
C LEU A 102 -6.19 11.56 -44.16
N VAL A 103 -5.66 10.56 -44.86
CA VAL A 103 -4.91 10.69 -46.12
C VAL A 103 -5.59 9.88 -47.21
N CYS A 104 -5.41 10.29 -48.45
CA CYS A 104 -6.00 9.57 -49.57
C CYS A 104 -5.11 8.38 -49.96
N ASP A 105 -5.66 7.18 -49.90
CA ASP A 105 -5.01 5.99 -50.44
C ASP A 105 -5.15 5.98 -51.97
N SER A 106 -4.01 5.98 -52.68
CA SER A 106 -4.01 6.08 -54.15
C SER A 106 -4.59 4.84 -54.86
N ASP A 107 -4.55 3.69 -54.19
CA ASP A 107 -4.93 2.42 -54.80
C ASP A 107 -6.44 2.18 -54.68
N SER A 108 -7.00 2.45 -53.51
CA SER A 108 -8.42 2.29 -53.18
C SER A 108 -9.24 3.57 -53.35
N SER A 109 -8.60 4.74 -53.47
CA SER A 109 -9.24 6.06 -53.50
C SER A 109 -10.20 6.30 -52.32
N GLN A 110 -9.83 5.75 -51.15
CA GLN A 110 -10.50 5.95 -49.88
C GLN A 110 -9.66 6.80 -48.93
N CYS A 111 -10.34 7.59 -48.09
CA CYS A 111 -9.68 8.29 -47.00
C CYS A 111 -9.36 7.30 -45.87
N VAL A 112 -8.07 7.08 -45.64
CA VAL A 112 -7.54 6.15 -44.65
C VAL A 112 -6.60 6.85 -43.68
N CYS A 113 -6.28 6.22 -42.57
CA CYS A 113 -5.26 6.77 -41.68
C CYS A 113 -3.84 6.54 -42.24
N PRO A 114 -2.90 7.47 -42.00
CA PRO A 114 -1.50 7.30 -42.40
C PRO A 114 -0.90 5.99 -41.89
N SER A 115 0.09 5.46 -42.61
CA SER A 115 0.82 4.25 -42.21
C SER A 115 1.34 4.35 -40.77
N GLY A 116 1.08 3.30 -39.99
CA GLY A 116 1.42 3.26 -38.55
C GLY A 116 0.36 3.87 -37.63
N THR A 117 -0.77 4.34 -38.17
CA THR A 117 -1.90 4.86 -37.40
C THR A 117 -3.21 4.15 -37.79
N HIS A 118 -4.25 4.30 -36.97
CA HIS A 118 -5.58 3.80 -37.27
C HIS A 118 -6.67 4.77 -36.80
N LEU A 119 -7.89 4.56 -37.28
CA LEU A 119 -9.00 5.47 -37.05
C LEU A 119 -9.68 5.18 -35.71
N CYS A 120 -9.80 6.21 -34.88
CA CYS A 120 -10.56 6.18 -33.62
C CYS A 120 -11.49 7.39 -33.52
N GLY A 121 -12.79 7.13 -33.71
CA GLY A 121 -13.73 8.20 -34.02
C GLY A 121 -13.33 8.87 -35.32
N ASP A 122 -13.07 10.18 -35.28
CA ASP A 122 -12.67 10.97 -36.46
C ASP A 122 -11.16 11.31 -36.47
N THR A 123 -10.37 10.70 -35.59
CA THR A 123 -8.93 11.01 -35.44
C THR A 123 -8.08 9.80 -35.71
N CYS A 124 -7.00 9.99 -36.46
CA CYS A 124 -5.97 8.98 -36.65
C CYS A 124 -5.03 8.98 -35.45
N VAL A 125 -4.91 7.83 -34.79
CA VAL A 125 -4.08 7.65 -33.59
C VAL A 125 -2.97 6.63 -33.86
N ASP A 126 -1.84 6.81 -33.20
CA ASP A 126 -0.64 5.98 -33.38
C ASP A 126 -0.88 4.54 -32.92
N SER A 127 -0.80 3.58 -33.85
CA SER A 127 -1.00 2.15 -33.61
C SER A 127 0.13 1.50 -32.79
N SER A 128 1.22 2.21 -32.52
CA SER A 128 2.30 1.80 -31.62
C SER A 128 2.19 2.41 -30.22
N SER A 129 1.22 3.31 -30.00
CA SER A 129 0.98 3.91 -28.69
C SER A 129 0.27 2.94 -27.75
N VAL A 130 0.67 2.96 -26.48
CA VAL A 130 -0.02 2.20 -25.41
C VAL A 130 -1.47 2.69 -25.22
N ALA A 131 -1.77 3.95 -25.56
CA ALA A 131 -3.12 4.48 -25.50
C ALA A 131 -4.04 3.95 -26.62
N HIS A 132 -3.47 3.51 -27.75
CA HIS A 132 -4.21 3.10 -28.95
C HIS A 132 -3.48 2.00 -29.73
N CYS A 133 -3.18 0.88 -29.08
CA CYS A 133 -2.29 -0.13 -29.67
C CYS A 133 -3.00 -0.96 -30.76
N GLY A 134 -2.34 -1.10 -31.91
CA GLY A 134 -2.85 -1.86 -33.05
C GLY A 134 -4.07 -1.19 -33.66
N THR A 135 -5.23 -1.84 -33.52
CA THR A 135 -6.55 -1.35 -33.98
C THR A 135 -7.46 -0.94 -32.82
N ARG A 136 -6.94 -0.90 -31.59
CA ARG A 136 -7.71 -0.55 -30.39
C ARG A 136 -7.75 0.96 -30.20
N CYS A 137 -8.96 1.47 -30.01
CA CYS A 137 -9.18 2.87 -29.62
C CYS A 137 -9.16 3.11 -28.11
N GLU A 138 -9.00 2.05 -27.33
CA GLU A 138 -8.85 2.11 -25.88
C GLU A 138 -7.41 1.78 -25.49
N PRO A 139 -6.92 2.34 -24.36
CA PRO A 139 -5.61 1.99 -23.83
C PRO A 139 -5.44 0.48 -23.66
N CYS A 140 -4.19 0.03 -23.76
CA CYS A 140 -3.85 -1.35 -23.41
C CYS A 140 -4.29 -1.63 -21.96
N PRO A 141 -4.80 -2.85 -21.69
CA PRO A 141 -5.17 -3.23 -20.34
C PRO A 141 -3.96 -3.14 -19.42
N THR A 142 -4.20 -2.73 -18.18
CA THR A 142 -3.19 -2.63 -17.12
C THR A 142 -3.51 -3.64 -16.02
N GLU A 143 -2.47 -4.16 -15.37
CA GLU A 143 -2.61 -5.00 -14.18
C GLU A 143 -1.77 -4.43 -13.03
N PHE A 144 -2.10 -4.79 -11.79
CA PHE A 144 -1.31 -4.39 -10.63
C PHE A 144 0.14 -4.89 -10.78
N GLY A 145 1.11 -3.98 -10.66
CA GLY A 145 2.53 -4.31 -10.76
C GLY A 145 3.04 -4.53 -12.18
N ALA A 146 2.25 -4.21 -13.20
CA ALA A 146 2.64 -4.34 -14.60
C ALA A 146 2.44 -3.05 -15.39
N ASP A 147 3.42 -2.71 -16.22
CA ASP A 147 3.34 -1.66 -17.21
C ASP A 147 2.78 -2.21 -18.52
N ALA A 148 1.80 -1.52 -19.08
CA ALA A 148 1.27 -1.84 -20.38
C ALA A 148 2.26 -1.43 -21.48
N THR A 149 2.48 -2.33 -22.43
CA THR A 149 3.39 -2.15 -23.57
C THR A 149 2.65 -2.41 -24.87
N CYS A 150 3.04 -1.72 -25.94
CA CYS A 150 2.54 -1.97 -27.29
C CYS A 150 3.69 -2.40 -28.18
N SER A 151 3.66 -3.65 -28.66
CA SER A 151 4.68 -4.18 -29.55
C SER A 151 4.02 -4.86 -30.74
N ARG A 152 4.37 -4.39 -31.96
CA ARG A 152 3.81 -4.89 -33.22
C ARG A 152 2.27 -4.87 -33.26
N GLY A 153 1.66 -3.81 -32.73
CA GLY A 153 0.21 -3.64 -32.69
C GLY A 153 -0.51 -4.60 -31.73
N GLN A 154 0.23 -5.24 -30.81
CA GLN A 154 -0.34 -6.08 -29.76
C GLN A 154 0.02 -5.52 -28.39
N CYS A 155 -0.99 -5.43 -27.52
CA CYS A 155 -0.78 -5.10 -26.12
C CYS A 155 -0.10 -6.28 -25.42
N ALA A 156 0.91 -5.98 -24.61
CA ALA A 156 1.54 -6.92 -23.69
C ALA A 156 1.75 -6.24 -22.33
N LEU A 157 1.96 -7.05 -21.29
CA LEU A 157 2.28 -6.59 -19.96
C LEU A 157 3.74 -6.92 -19.64
N ALA A 158 4.47 -5.96 -19.09
CA ALA A 158 5.80 -6.16 -18.54
C ALA A 158 5.75 -5.81 -17.05
N CYS A 159 6.36 -6.62 -16.18
CA CYS A 159 6.37 -6.31 -14.76
C CYS A 159 7.15 -5.02 -14.50
N ALA A 160 6.54 -4.14 -13.72
CA ALA A 160 7.16 -2.90 -13.28
C ALA A 160 8.39 -3.19 -12.43
N ALA A 161 9.26 -2.19 -12.26
CA ALA A 161 10.43 -2.34 -11.39
C ALA A 161 10.00 -2.73 -9.97
N GLY A 162 10.64 -3.75 -9.40
CA GLY A 162 10.31 -4.31 -8.08
C GLY A 162 9.20 -5.37 -8.09
N PHE A 163 8.59 -5.67 -9.25
CA PHE A 163 7.65 -6.77 -9.40
C PHE A 163 8.27 -7.94 -10.16
N PHE A 164 7.80 -9.14 -9.85
CA PHE A 164 8.30 -10.40 -10.40
C PHE A 164 7.28 -11.02 -11.35
N PRO A 165 7.74 -11.66 -12.44
CA PRO A 165 6.86 -12.41 -13.32
C PRO A 165 6.31 -13.64 -12.58
N CYS A 166 5.00 -13.81 -12.63
CA CYS A 166 4.36 -14.99 -12.07
C CYS A 166 4.41 -16.12 -13.10
N THR A 167 5.18 -17.18 -12.82
CA THR A 167 5.43 -18.28 -13.77
C THR A 167 4.74 -19.60 -13.40
N GLY A 168 3.99 -19.62 -12.29
CA GLY A 168 3.26 -20.79 -11.81
C GLY A 168 1.86 -20.94 -12.41
N PRO A 169 1.27 -22.15 -12.39
CA PRO A 169 -0.10 -22.38 -12.88
C PRO A 169 -1.19 -21.70 -12.03
N ASP A 170 -0.88 -21.33 -10.80
CA ASP A 170 -1.82 -20.74 -9.83
C ASP A 170 -1.83 -19.20 -9.83
N CYS A 171 -1.15 -18.58 -10.80
CA CYS A 171 -1.06 -17.13 -10.90
C CYS A 171 -2.39 -16.51 -11.34
N GLN A 172 -2.94 -15.62 -10.51
CA GLN A 172 -4.12 -14.82 -10.87
C GLN A 172 -3.74 -13.54 -11.66
N THR A 173 -2.49 -13.12 -11.60
CA THR A 173 -1.95 -11.91 -12.26
C THR A 173 -0.63 -12.22 -12.98
N ALA A 174 -0.29 -11.43 -13.99
CA ALA A 174 0.98 -11.60 -14.71
C ALA A 174 2.21 -11.27 -13.85
N CYS A 175 2.04 -10.36 -12.88
CA CYS A 175 3.09 -9.85 -12.01
C CYS A 175 2.68 -9.93 -10.54
N VAL A 176 3.66 -10.19 -9.68
CA VAL A 176 3.51 -10.29 -8.22
C VAL A 176 4.53 -9.39 -7.52
N GLU A 177 4.18 -8.91 -6.33
CA GLU A 177 5.07 -8.08 -5.50
C GLU A 177 6.23 -8.91 -4.93
N CYS A 178 6.00 -10.20 -4.71
CA CYS A 178 6.98 -11.11 -4.12
C CYS A 178 6.83 -12.52 -4.67
N ALA A 179 7.95 -13.24 -4.79
CA ALA A 179 7.99 -14.67 -5.05
C ALA A 179 8.25 -15.47 -3.74
N GLY A 180 8.86 -14.84 -2.74
CA GLY A 180 9.05 -15.37 -1.39
C GLY A 180 9.21 -14.27 -0.33
N HIS A 181 9.28 -14.66 0.94
CA HIS A 181 9.39 -13.71 2.07
C HIS A 181 10.62 -12.79 1.97
N ALA A 182 11.72 -13.28 1.38
CA ALA A 182 12.94 -12.48 1.20
C ALA A 182 12.77 -11.27 0.27
N ASP A 183 11.75 -11.28 -0.60
CA ASP A 183 11.45 -10.15 -1.48
C ASP A 183 10.72 -9.02 -0.74
N CYS A 184 10.13 -9.32 0.41
CA CYS A 184 9.38 -8.39 1.23
C CYS A 184 10.28 -7.74 2.28
N THR A 185 10.91 -6.63 1.93
CA THR A 185 11.90 -5.93 2.78
C THR A 185 11.29 -4.88 3.72
N ASP A 186 10.00 -4.61 3.61
CA ASP A 186 9.28 -3.74 4.55
C ASP A 186 8.93 -4.55 5.83
N PRO A 187 9.39 -4.14 7.03
CA PRO A 187 9.07 -4.82 8.28
C PRO A 187 7.58 -4.97 8.56
N ALA A 188 6.74 -4.03 8.11
CA ALA A 188 5.28 -4.10 8.26
C ALA A 188 4.61 -5.01 7.21
N ARG A 189 5.38 -5.48 6.21
CA ARG A 189 4.90 -6.33 5.11
C ARG A 189 5.84 -7.48 4.80
N SER A 190 6.57 -8.04 5.76
CA SER A 190 7.66 -9.01 5.53
C SER A 190 7.25 -10.39 4.97
N ARG A 191 5.96 -10.69 4.91
CA ARG A 191 5.45 -12.02 4.56
C ARG A 191 4.80 -12.03 3.19
N CYS A 192 5.44 -12.71 2.23
CA CYS A 192 4.82 -13.04 0.96
C CYS A 192 3.66 -14.06 1.09
N VAL A 193 2.45 -13.68 0.69
CA VAL A 193 1.26 -14.52 0.62
C VAL A 193 0.55 -14.27 -0.71
N GLU A 194 0.39 -15.30 -1.53
CA GLU A 194 -0.26 -15.22 -2.85
C GLU A 194 0.28 -14.09 -3.74
N GLY A 195 1.61 -13.90 -3.72
CA GLY A 195 2.28 -12.89 -4.53
C GLY A 195 2.14 -11.44 -4.02
N ARG A 196 1.67 -11.25 -2.79
CA ARG A 196 1.58 -9.96 -2.11
C ARG A 196 2.30 -9.98 -0.78
N CYS A 197 3.03 -8.91 -0.49
CA CYS A 197 3.65 -8.72 0.80
C CYS A 197 2.59 -8.31 1.83
N GLN A 198 2.59 -8.98 2.99
CA GLN A 198 1.67 -8.80 4.11
C GLN A 198 2.44 -8.79 5.43
N GLY A 199 1.82 -8.37 6.52
CA GLY A 199 2.44 -8.41 7.84
C GLY A 199 2.89 -9.82 8.26
N CYS A 200 3.87 -9.88 9.15
CA CYS A 200 4.33 -11.14 9.71
C CYS A 200 3.22 -11.81 10.54
N ALA A 201 3.24 -13.14 10.61
CA ALA A 201 2.41 -13.91 11.54
C ALA A 201 3.25 -14.64 12.59
N THR A 202 4.52 -14.90 12.29
CA THR A 202 5.49 -15.49 13.21
C THR A 202 6.87 -14.89 12.97
N SER A 203 7.78 -14.98 13.93
CA SER A 203 9.17 -14.50 13.78
C SER A 203 9.93 -15.18 12.63
N ARG A 204 9.46 -16.34 12.13
CA ARG A 204 10.02 -16.97 10.92
C ARG A 204 9.83 -16.14 9.66
N ASP A 205 8.75 -15.34 9.59
CA ASP A 205 8.47 -14.46 8.46
C ASP A 205 9.45 -13.27 8.41
N CYS A 206 10.09 -12.97 9.54
CA CYS A 206 11.09 -11.90 9.69
C CYS A 206 12.52 -12.38 9.46
N ALA A 207 12.75 -13.63 9.04
CA ALA A 207 14.09 -14.21 8.91
C ALA A 207 15.00 -13.48 7.90
N SER A 208 14.42 -12.75 6.94
CA SER A 208 15.15 -11.91 5.98
C SER A 208 15.46 -10.50 6.51
N GLN A 209 15.02 -10.16 7.72
CA GLN A 209 15.17 -8.86 8.35
C GLN A 209 16.17 -8.94 9.52
N PRO A 210 17.48 -8.75 9.27
CA PRO A 210 18.50 -8.97 10.30
C PRO A 210 18.37 -8.04 11.51
N ASP A 211 17.88 -6.81 11.29
CA ASP A 211 17.70 -5.80 12.35
C ASP A 211 16.37 -5.94 13.09
N THR A 212 15.43 -6.70 12.54
CA THR A 212 14.08 -6.91 13.13
C THR A 212 13.64 -8.37 13.00
N PRO A 213 14.30 -9.31 13.69
CA PRO A 213 14.08 -10.74 13.48
C PRO A 213 12.83 -11.29 14.17
N VAL A 214 12.14 -10.50 15.00
CA VAL A 214 10.99 -10.93 15.82
C VAL A 214 9.69 -10.40 15.25
N CYS A 215 8.64 -11.21 15.19
CA CYS A 215 7.33 -10.74 14.79
C CYS A 215 6.53 -10.26 16.00
N ASP A 216 6.10 -9.00 15.96
CA ASP A 216 4.98 -8.54 16.78
C ASP A 216 3.68 -9.09 16.18
N THR A 217 3.11 -10.10 16.80
CA THR A 217 1.88 -10.72 16.31
C THR A 217 0.64 -9.83 16.46
N ASP A 218 0.69 -8.83 17.34
CA ASP A 218 -0.43 -7.93 17.57
C ASP A 218 -0.53 -6.89 16.45
N THR A 219 0.62 -6.43 15.95
CA THR A 219 0.69 -5.43 14.87
C THR A 219 1.01 -6.03 13.49
N GLY A 220 1.49 -7.27 13.45
CA GLY A 220 1.97 -7.93 12.22
C GLY A 220 3.27 -7.32 11.69
N THR A 221 4.10 -6.73 12.55
CA THR A 221 5.32 -6.02 12.15
C THR A 221 6.56 -6.72 12.68
N CYS A 222 7.59 -6.82 11.84
CA CYS A 222 8.90 -7.25 12.30
C CYS A 222 9.55 -6.15 13.16
N ILE A 223 9.92 -6.52 14.37
CA ILE A 223 10.54 -5.68 15.38
C ILE A 223 11.83 -6.34 15.90
N GLU A 224 12.63 -5.61 16.66
CA GLU A 224 13.91 -6.12 17.15
C GLU A 224 13.71 -7.25 18.17
N CYS A 225 12.75 -7.08 19.08
CA CYS A 225 12.50 -8.01 20.17
C CYS A 225 11.12 -7.83 20.79
N THR A 226 10.67 -8.84 21.54
CA THR A 226 9.59 -8.73 22.52
C THR A 226 10.09 -9.13 23.90
N VAL A 227 9.31 -8.86 24.95
CA VAL A 227 9.62 -9.35 26.31
C VAL A 227 9.73 -10.88 26.39
N ASP A 228 8.95 -11.60 25.57
CA ASP A 228 8.98 -13.07 25.51
C ASP A 228 10.10 -13.62 24.61
N GLU A 229 10.50 -12.87 23.57
CA GLU A 229 11.57 -13.24 22.64
C GLU A 229 12.84 -12.39 22.83
N SER A 230 13.17 -12.02 24.08
CA SER A 230 14.36 -11.20 24.39
C SER A 230 15.70 -11.88 24.07
N GLY A 231 15.68 -13.17 23.71
CA GLY A 231 16.85 -13.88 23.18
C GLY A 231 17.43 -13.24 21.91
N ALA A 232 16.63 -12.47 21.16
CA ALA A 232 17.11 -11.67 20.03
C ALA A 232 18.16 -10.62 20.44
N CYS A 233 18.14 -10.16 21.70
CA CYS A 233 19.02 -9.11 22.23
C CYS A 233 20.37 -9.61 22.76
N GLY A 234 20.78 -10.85 22.42
CA GLY A 234 22.13 -11.33 22.74
C GLY A 234 22.46 -11.40 24.24
N GLY A 235 21.45 -11.52 25.11
CA GLY A 235 21.62 -11.56 26.56
C GLY A 235 21.20 -10.28 27.31
N ASN A 236 20.82 -9.22 26.58
CA ASN A 236 20.20 -8.03 27.14
C ASN A 236 18.66 -8.15 27.15
N SER A 237 18.00 -7.20 27.81
CA SER A 237 16.54 -7.12 27.83
C SER A 237 15.97 -6.46 26.57
N CYS A 238 14.66 -6.62 26.38
CA CYS A 238 13.87 -5.89 25.40
C CYS A 238 13.03 -4.82 26.11
N ASP A 239 13.07 -3.58 25.64
CA ASP A 239 12.18 -2.52 26.12
C ASP A 239 10.77 -2.72 25.53
N PRO A 240 9.75 -3.04 26.34
CA PRO A 240 8.39 -3.30 25.86
C PRO A 240 7.70 -2.06 25.27
N ALA A 241 8.18 -0.84 25.57
CA ALA A 241 7.57 0.39 25.04
C ALA A 241 8.08 0.73 23.63
N THR A 242 9.32 0.35 23.31
CA THR A 242 9.98 0.72 22.05
C THR A 242 10.29 -0.47 21.15
N HIS A 243 10.13 -1.70 21.64
CA HIS A 243 10.48 -2.94 20.94
C HIS A 243 11.94 -2.97 20.47
N ARG A 244 12.82 -2.39 21.28
CA ARG A 244 14.26 -2.31 21.04
C ARG A 244 15.04 -3.03 22.11
N CYS A 245 16.16 -3.61 21.70
CA CYS A 245 17.09 -4.18 22.66
C CYS A 245 17.71 -3.07 23.51
N THR A 246 17.84 -3.33 24.80
CA THR A 246 18.55 -2.44 25.71
C THR A 246 20.03 -2.82 25.79
N ASP A 247 20.81 -1.98 26.47
CA ASP A 247 22.19 -2.30 26.86
C ASP A 247 22.27 -3.00 28.23
N THR A 248 21.13 -3.28 28.88
CA THR A 248 21.09 -3.82 30.24
C THR A 248 21.05 -5.36 30.19
N PRO A 249 22.04 -6.06 30.75
CA PRO A 249 22.03 -7.51 30.80
C PRO A 249 20.87 -8.07 31.62
N ILE A 250 20.37 -9.24 31.22
CA ILE A 250 19.33 -9.96 31.95
C ILE A 250 19.80 -10.25 33.40
N ARG A 251 18.93 -9.97 34.37
CA ARG A 251 19.17 -10.13 35.81
C ARG A 251 20.38 -9.37 36.36
N SER A 252 20.81 -8.27 35.73
CA SER A 252 21.95 -7.49 36.25
C SER A 252 21.57 -6.45 37.31
N LEU A 253 20.30 -6.04 37.34
CA LEU A 253 19.85 -4.95 38.20
C LEU A 253 19.36 -5.44 39.56
N THR A 254 19.55 -4.61 40.58
CA THR A 254 19.13 -4.82 41.97
C THR A 254 18.21 -3.70 42.44
N ASP A 255 17.85 -3.69 43.72
CA ASP A 255 16.88 -2.76 44.30
C ASP A 255 17.13 -1.29 43.89
N CYS A 256 16.05 -0.58 43.57
CA CYS A 256 16.06 0.83 43.19
C CYS A 256 16.89 1.19 41.95
N GLN A 257 17.44 0.23 41.20
CA GLN A 257 18.10 0.55 39.94
C GLN A 257 17.07 0.79 38.83
N ARG A 258 17.36 1.75 37.93
CA ARG A 258 16.54 2.07 36.77
C ARG A 258 16.50 0.89 35.81
N CYS A 259 15.30 0.54 35.37
CA CYS A 259 15.06 -0.58 34.45
C CYS A 259 14.06 -0.21 33.35
N LYS A 260 14.05 -0.98 32.27
CA LYS A 260 13.02 -0.91 31.21
C LYS A 260 12.12 -2.14 31.17
N ALA A 261 12.64 -3.31 31.56
CA ALA A 261 11.89 -4.55 31.57
C ALA A 261 12.12 -5.38 32.83
N ASP A 262 11.14 -6.22 33.18
CA ASP A 262 11.17 -7.09 34.36
C ASP A 262 12.38 -8.02 34.38
N ILE A 263 12.82 -8.46 33.21
CA ILE A 263 13.93 -9.41 33.04
C ILE A 263 15.30 -8.78 33.38
N GLU A 264 15.39 -7.44 33.47
CA GLU A 264 16.61 -6.76 33.92
C GLU A 264 16.82 -6.91 35.43
N CYS A 265 15.73 -6.99 36.18
CA CYS A 265 15.72 -7.10 37.64
C CYS A 265 15.95 -8.54 38.10
N GLN A 266 16.33 -8.74 39.37
CA GLN A 266 16.50 -10.09 39.96
C GLN A 266 15.21 -10.94 39.87
N ASP A 267 15.32 -12.26 40.04
CA ASP A 267 14.18 -13.19 39.91
C ASP A 267 12.98 -12.85 40.80
N TYR A 268 13.25 -12.27 41.97
CA TYR A 268 12.29 -11.87 42.98
C TYR A 268 11.83 -10.41 42.85
N GLN A 269 12.22 -9.73 41.76
CA GLN A 269 11.92 -8.33 41.48
C GLN A 269 11.17 -8.17 40.16
N ARG A 270 10.56 -7.00 39.98
CA ARG A 270 9.99 -6.54 38.70
C ARG A 270 10.33 -5.08 38.46
N CYS A 271 10.26 -4.68 37.20
CA CYS A 271 10.45 -3.32 36.78
C CYS A 271 9.11 -2.58 36.84
N ILE A 272 8.91 -1.77 37.87
CA ILE A 272 7.63 -1.10 38.11
C ILE A 272 7.73 0.41 37.88
N PRO A 273 6.67 1.07 37.39
CA PRO A 273 6.62 2.52 37.32
C PRO A 273 6.58 3.10 38.74
N MET A 274 7.24 4.25 38.89
CA MET A 274 7.29 4.98 40.16
C MET A 274 6.72 6.38 40.05
N ASN A 275 6.28 6.89 41.20
CA ASN A 275 5.94 8.29 41.35
C ASN A 275 6.91 8.97 42.31
N PHE A 276 7.04 10.29 42.17
CA PHE A 276 7.66 11.14 43.17
C PHE A 276 6.76 12.34 43.44
N ALA A 277 6.40 12.58 44.70
CA ALA A 277 5.50 13.65 45.11
C ALA A 277 4.18 13.69 44.29
N GLY A 278 3.66 12.51 43.92
CA GLY A 278 2.44 12.35 43.13
C GLY A 278 2.61 12.50 41.60
N GLN A 279 3.83 12.68 41.09
CA GLN A 279 4.12 12.78 39.66
C GLN A 279 4.80 11.51 39.14
N SER A 280 4.38 11.03 37.97
CA SER A 280 4.99 9.86 37.33
C SER A 280 6.43 10.14 36.93
N ARG A 281 7.31 9.18 37.22
CA ARG A 281 8.68 9.16 36.71
C ARG A 281 8.71 8.55 35.30
N PRO A 282 9.70 8.91 34.47
CA PRO A 282 9.83 8.40 33.10
C PRO A 282 10.38 6.97 33.02
N ASP A 283 11.06 6.50 34.08
CA ASP A 283 11.71 5.19 34.13
C ASP A 283 11.00 4.26 35.13
N GLY A 284 11.19 2.95 34.92
CA GLY A 284 10.85 1.94 35.90
C GLY A 284 12.01 1.69 36.86
N TYR A 285 11.71 1.06 37.99
CA TYR A 285 12.72 0.70 38.97
C TYR A 285 12.49 -0.73 39.47
N CYS A 286 13.60 -1.44 39.72
CA CYS A 286 13.56 -2.80 40.23
C CYS A 286 13.12 -2.82 41.69
N MET A 287 11.99 -3.47 41.95
CA MET A 287 11.38 -3.58 43.28
C MET A 287 11.02 -5.02 43.61
N ASP A 288 11.26 -5.40 44.86
CA ASP A 288 10.97 -6.72 45.40
C ASP A 288 9.45 -6.99 45.38
N ILE A 289 9.08 -8.21 44.99
CA ILE A 289 7.69 -8.69 45.07
C ILE A 289 7.40 -9.04 46.53
N GLU A 290 6.38 -8.42 47.13
CA GLU A 290 6.06 -8.57 48.57
C GLU A 290 5.84 -10.04 48.97
N SER A 291 5.21 -10.83 48.10
CA SER A 291 4.91 -12.24 48.37
C SER A 291 6.16 -13.15 48.37
N LEU A 292 7.28 -12.69 47.83
CA LEU A 292 8.55 -13.41 47.80
C LEU A 292 9.50 -12.89 48.87
N ARG A 293 9.48 -11.57 49.14
CA ARG A 293 10.30 -10.90 50.14
C ARG A 293 9.45 -9.89 50.88
N ALA A 294 9.37 -10.05 52.20
CA ALA A 294 8.63 -9.13 53.05
C ALA A 294 9.22 -7.72 52.98
N CYS A 295 8.35 -6.71 52.95
CA CYS A 295 8.79 -5.33 52.94
C CYS A 295 9.40 -4.98 54.30
N THR A 296 10.71 -4.74 54.28
CA THR A 296 11.52 -4.38 55.44
C THR A 296 12.43 -3.23 55.08
N GLN A 297 13.09 -2.66 56.07
CA GLN A 297 14.12 -1.64 55.86
C GLN A 297 15.10 -2.06 54.74
N PRO A 298 15.37 -1.19 53.74
CA PRO A 298 14.95 0.21 53.58
C PRO A 298 13.69 0.44 52.72
N PHE A 299 12.96 -0.62 52.34
CA PHE A 299 11.78 -0.55 51.47
C PHE A 299 10.51 -0.96 52.22
N PRO A 300 10.06 -0.18 53.23
CA PRO A 300 8.94 -0.56 54.08
C PRO A 300 7.57 -0.35 53.42
N MET A 301 7.49 0.31 52.27
CA MET A 301 6.22 0.72 51.67
C MET A 301 5.65 -0.38 50.79
N ASN A 302 4.35 -0.66 50.95
CA ASN A 302 3.61 -1.50 50.02
C ASN A 302 3.07 -0.66 48.86
N VAL A 303 3.51 -0.96 47.65
CA VAL A 303 3.08 -0.26 46.43
C VAL A 303 2.44 -1.26 45.47
N GLU A 304 1.25 -0.95 44.95
CA GLU A 304 0.52 -1.83 44.03
C GLU A 304 0.58 -1.28 42.60
N ARG A 305 1.15 -2.05 41.66
CA ARG A 305 1.43 -1.65 40.27
C ARG A 305 1.30 -2.80 39.27
N VAL A 306 1.07 -2.47 38.00
CA VAL A 306 1.34 -3.34 36.85
C VAL A 306 2.79 -3.09 36.45
N SER A 307 3.56 -4.13 36.14
CA SER A 307 4.96 -3.93 35.72
C SER A 307 5.06 -3.35 34.31
N LEU A 308 6.21 -2.79 33.96
CA LEU A 308 6.45 -2.27 32.61
C LEU A 308 6.42 -3.38 31.55
N SER A 309 6.72 -4.62 31.91
CA SER A 309 6.59 -5.79 31.01
C SER A 309 5.20 -6.43 31.03
N GLY A 310 4.19 -5.77 31.62
CA GLY A 310 2.80 -6.22 31.59
C GLY A 310 2.42 -7.26 32.64
N HIS A 311 3.26 -7.49 33.65
CA HIS A 311 2.88 -8.36 34.77
C HIS A 311 1.66 -7.76 35.49
N PRO A 312 0.62 -8.56 35.78
CA PRO A 312 -0.62 -8.07 36.36
C PRO A 312 -0.40 -7.38 37.72
N LEU A 313 -1.40 -6.58 38.10
CA LEU A 313 -1.43 -5.79 39.32
C LEU A 313 -0.96 -6.60 40.53
N THR A 314 0.18 -6.21 41.11
CA THR A 314 0.89 -6.93 42.18
C THR A 314 1.41 -5.93 43.21
N ARG A 315 1.63 -6.39 44.45
CA ARG A 315 2.25 -5.60 45.52
C ARG A 315 3.76 -5.78 45.56
N TYR A 316 4.45 -4.66 45.70
CA TYR A 316 5.90 -4.54 45.74
C TYR A 316 6.35 -3.78 46.98
N CYS A 317 7.59 -4.01 47.37
CA CYS A 317 8.26 -3.27 48.43
C CYS A 317 8.97 -2.07 47.82
N GLY A 318 8.59 -0.88 48.23
CA GLY A 318 9.09 0.38 47.68
C GLY A 318 9.60 1.33 48.74
N ILE A 319 10.19 2.42 48.26
CA ILE A 319 10.52 3.60 49.05
C ILE A 319 9.27 4.46 49.30
N ARG A 320 9.43 5.46 50.15
CA ARG A 320 8.41 6.48 50.40
C ARG A 320 8.43 7.52 49.29
N GLU A 321 7.67 7.25 48.22
CA GLU A 321 7.53 8.08 47.00
C GLU A 321 7.13 9.55 47.28
N GLU A 322 6.56 9.85 48.46
CA GLU A 322 6.26 11.25 48.85
C GLU A 322 7.49 12.04 49.33
N LYS A 323 8.60 11.37 49.62
CA LYS A 323 9.80 11.97 50.22
C LYS A 323 11.06 11.81 49.38
N ILE A 324 11.25 10.66 48.73
CA ILE A 324 12.51 10.31 48.07
C ILE A 324 12.29 9.62 46.73
N THR A 325 13.29 9.72 45.85
CA THR A 325 13.44 8.84 44.68
C THR A 325 14.45 7.72 44.93
N CYS A 326 14.47 6.77 44.00
CA CYS A 326 15.48 5.72 43.96
C CYS A 326 16.89 6.24 43.75
N GLU A 327 17.04 7.35 43.02
CA GLU A 327 18.33 8.01 42.85
C GLU A 327 18.85 8.51 44.20
N ALA A 328 18.02 9.18 45.01
CA ALA A 328 18.42 9.62 46.34
C ALA A 328 18.78 8.45 47.26
N PHE A 329 18.06 7.33 47.14
CA PHE A 329 18.41 6.09 47.83
C PHE A 329 19.81 5.59 47.45
N HIS A 330 20.12 5.53 46.15
CA HIS A 330 21.43 5.07 45.65
C HIS A 330 22.57 6.02 45.96
N ASP A 331 22.32 7.33 46.00
CA ASP A 331 23.34 8.34 46.30
C ASP A 331 23.73 8.38 47.78
N PHE A 332 22.94 7.77 48.68
CA PHE A 332 23.19 7.79 50.11
C PHE A 332 24.64 7.44 50.48
N GLY A 333 25.29 8.35 51.22
CA GLY A 333 26.67 8.20 51.67
C GLY A 333 27.73 8.57 50.62
N SER A 334 27.36 8.82 49.37
CA SER A 334 28.26 9.37 48.34
C SER A 334 28.76 10.75 48.73
N ARG A 335 29.94 11.15 48.24
CA ARG A 335 30.48 12.50 48.49
C ARG A 335 29.73 13.51 47.63
N CYS A 336 29.51 14.70 48.18
CA CYS A 336 28.86 15.81 47.51
C CYS A 336 29.52 17.12 47.94
N ASP A 337 29.38 18.13 47.09
CA ASP A 337 29.72 19.52 47.37
C ASP A 337 28.47 20.33 47.72
N ASP A 338 27.32 20.03 47.09
CA ASP A 338 26.02 20.65 47.39
C ASP A 338 24.82 19.70 47.16
N ASP A 339 23.61 20.16 47.51
CA ASP A 339 22.38 19.36 47.47
C ASP A 339 22.04 18.83 46.06
N SER A 340 22.48 19.50 45.00
CA SER A 340 22.19 19.08 43.61
C SER A 340 22.99 17.85 43.18
N ASP A 341 24.03 17.48 43.93
CA ASP A 341 24.78 16.24 43.75
C ASP A 341 24.04 15.01 44.32
N CYS A 342 22.94 15.22 45.04
CA CYS A 342 22.25 14.19 45.80
C CYS A 342 20.82 13.99 45.31
N GLY A 343 20.54 12.80 44.77
CA GLY A 343 19.20 12.41 44.36
C GLY A 343 18.91 12.67 42.90
N ALA A 344 17.62 12.72 42.58
CA ALA A 344 17.19 12.91 41.21
C ALA A 344 17.36 14.38 40.81
N PRO A 345 17.92 14.67 39.60
CA PRO A 345 18.11 16.03 39.17
C PRO A 345 16.81 16.85 39.21
N SER A 346 16.87 18.02 39.84
CA SER A 346 15.76 18.98 39.98
C SER A 346 14.56 18.51 40.82
N LEU A 347 14.70 17.47 41.65
CA LEU A 347 13.61 16.97 42.50
C LEU A 347 13.80 17.25 44.00
N ASP A 348 14.92 17.87 44.40
CA ASP A 348 15.24 18.27 45.79
C ASP A 348 14.95 17.16 46.81
N ASP A 349 15.23 15.91 46.44
CA ASP A 349 14.90 14.71 47.19
C ASP A 349 16.10 14.06 47.89
N GLY A 350 17.30 14.60 47.65
CA GLY A 350 18.52 14.38 48.41
C GLY A 350 19.06 15.66 49.04
N THR A 351 19.97 15.51 49.99
CA THR A 351 20.60 16.64 50.70
C THR A 351 22.05 16.31 51.00
N CYS A 352 22.93 17.29 50.82
CA CYS A 352 24.35 17.17 51.09
C CYS A 352 24.65 17.64 52.52
N THR A 353 24.89 16.69 53.44
CA THR A 353 25.06 17.01 54.86
C THR A 353 26.38 16.53 55.44
N TRP A 354 26.75 17.11 56.57
CA TRP A 354 27.96 16.77 57.30
C TRP A 354 27.77 15.50 58.14
N PHE A 355 28.51 14.44 57.82
CA PHE A 355 28.58 13.24 58.64
C PHE A 355 29.77 13.34 59.61
N SER A 356 29.47 13.46 60.92
CA SER A 356 30.47 13.37 61.98
C SER A 356 30.82 11.90 62.26
N GLY A 357 32.10 11.53 62.32
CA GLY A 357 32.52 10.22 62.89
C GLY A 357 33.38 9.28 62.06
N GLY A 358 34.02 9.73 60.97
CA GLY A 358 34.99 8.91 60.20
C GLY A 358 36.40 9.54 60.13
N ALA A 359 37.39 8.76 59.64
CA ALA A 359 38.77 9.23 59.39
C ALA A 359 38.87 10.37 58.34
N SER A 360 37.75 10.83 57.79
CA SER A 360 37.65 12.07 57.04
C SER A 360 36.20 12.58 57.13
N SER A 361 35.90 13.45 58.08
CA SER A 361 34.63 14.18 58.09
C SER A 361 34.48 14.94 56.78
N ARG A 362 33.45 14.61 56.01
CA ARG A 362 33.17 15.15 54.67
C ARG A 362 31.66 15.19 54.47
N TYR A 363 31.22 16.13 53.64
CA TYR A 363 29.85 16.22 53.15
C TYR A 363 29.49 14.97 52.35
N ARG A 364 28.32 14.41 52.64
CA ARG A 364 27.78 13.22 51.99
C ARG A 364 26.29 13.36 51.76
N CYS A 365 25.81 12.67 50.73
CA CYS A 365 24.40 12.61 50.41
C CYS A 365 23.62 11.85 51.48
N THR A 366 22.50 12.43 51.87
CA THR A 366 21.43 11.83 52.67
C THR A 366 20.09 12.16 52.00
N TYR A 367 19.00 11.65 52.56
CA TYR A 367 17.66 11.92 52.06
C TYR A 367 16.63 11.99 53.21
N PRO A 368 15.48 12.66 53.00
CA PRO A 368 14.43 12.79 53.99
C PRO A 368 13.81 11.46 54.41
N CYS A 369 13.55 11.28 55.71
CA CYS A 369 12.94 10.08 56.27
C CYS A 369 11.80 10.41 57.25
N THR A 370 10.91 9.43 57.45
CA THR A 370 9.82 9.48 58.43
C THR A 370 10.20 8.71 59.70
N ASN A 371 10.85 7.56 59.54
CA ASN A 371 11.34 6.73 60.63
C ASN A 371 12.57 5.94 60.16
N SER A 372 13.20 5.19 61.06
CA SER A 372 14.42 4.45 60.72
C SER A 372 14.23 3.30 59.72
N GLU A 373 13.00 2.85 59.46
CA GLU A 373 12.73 1.82 58.44
C GLU A 373 12.85 2.38 57.02
N ASP A 374 12.76 3.71 56.84
CA ASP A 374 12.97 4.37 55.55
C ASP A 374 14.46 4.46 55.16
N CYS A 375 15.38 4.20 56.11
CA CYS A 375 16.81 4.44 55.92
C CYS A 375 17.58 3.15 55.61
N PRO A 376 18.76 3.17 54.98
CA PRO A 376 19.52 1.95 54.66
C PRO A 376 19.89 1.15 55.91
N ALA A 377 20.12 -0.15 55.77
CA ALA A 377 20.50 -1.00 56.90
C ALA A 377 21.75 -0.44 57.63
N GLY A 378 21.67 -0.33 58.96
CA GLY A 378 22.74 0.27 59.78
C GLY A 378 22.67 1.80 59.89
N SER A 379 21.63 2.43 59.38
CA SER A 379 21.38 3.87 59.55
C SER A 379 20.05 4.13 60.27
N PHE A 380 19.85 5.37 60.72
CA PHE A 380 18.65 5.78 61.45
C PHE A 380 18.14 7.13 60.98
N CYS A 381 16.86 7.39 61.23
CA CYS A 381 16.25 8.67 60.93
C CYS A 381 16.50 9.65 62.09
N THR A 382 17.10 10.82 61.83
CA THR A 382 17.47 11.78 62.88
C THR A 382 16.29 12.36 63.66
N SER A 383 15.11 12.40 63.04
CA SER A 383 13.88 12.89 63.66
C SER A 383 12.66 12.22 63.02
N PRO A 384 11.63 11.84 63.79
CA PRO A 384 10.39 11.35 63.21
C PRO A 384 9.74 12.38 62.27
N ASN A 385 9.24 11.92 61.12
CA ASN A 385 8.54 12.66 60.07
C ASN A 385 9.34 13.70 59.27
N ASN A 386 10.39 14.32 59.84
CA ASN A 386 11.16 15.41 59.23
C ASN A 386 12.69 15.21 59.39
N GLY A 387 13.13 13.96 59.55
CA GLY A 387 14.54 13.63 59.70
C GLY A 387 15.24 13.42 58.36
N PHE A 388 16.54 13.15 58.47
CA PHE A 388 17.38 12.66 57.39
C PHE A 388 18.05 11.36 57.83
N CYS A 389 18.34 10.47 56.90
CA CYS A 389 19.02 9.22 57.22
C CYS A 389 20.50 9.47 57.54
N LEU A 390 20.98 9.01 58.69
CA LEU A 390 22.40 9.09 59.05
C LEU A 390 22.93 7.73 59.48
N ASP A 391 24.18 7.46 59.14
CA ASP A 391 24.85 6.21 59.50
C ASP A 391 25.05 6.15 61.03
N SER A 392 24.80 4.98 61.61
CA SER A 392 24.99 4.73 63.04
C SER A 392 26.45 4.67 63.46
N SER A 393 27.38 4.57 62.49
CA SER A 393 28.83 4.59 62.73
C SER A 393 29.40 5.96 63.15
N GLY A 394 28.55 7.00 63.19
CA GLY A 394 28.93 8.39 63.47
C GLY A 394 28.65 8.94 64.87
N SER A 395 28.14 8.12 65.80
CA SER A 395 27.88 8.51 67.19
C SER A 395 29.01 8.16 68.14
#